data_AF-A0AAD5ES47-F1
#
_entry.id   AF-A0AAD5ES47-F1
#
_cell.length_a   1.000
_cell.length_b   1.000
_cell.length_c   1.000
_cell.angle_alpha   90.00
_cell.angle_beta   90.00
_cell.angle_gamma   90.00
#
_symmetry.space_group_name_H-M   'P 1'
#
loop_
_entity.id
_entity.type
_entity.pdbx_description
1 polymer ?
#
loop_
_entity_poly.entity_id
_entity_poly.type
_entity_poly.pdbx_seq_one_letter_code
_entity_poly.pdbx_strand_id
1 'polypeptide(L)'
;MSRWHLPACDSPHVTVDGSLPQCQACGAEPDLGSLISKPQTVNTFSKPPPDEPAHRLNLHWPPGVPYVIQSNRGPHAMNTSQSPIDFQPSPVYQRRLQLDEFRVIRLDGVPDANQPLHVELEIHQDRSDCEYDATSYTWAGENGDGSLSQPIFIGPYWDVLIQTKNCWDMLKHFRPWGG
;
A
#
# COMPACT_ATOMS: atom_id res chain seq x y z
N MET A 1 8.97 4.05 0.07
CA MET A 1 9.44 2.97 -0.80
C MET A 1 10.84 3.32 -1.29
N SER A 2 11.70 2.33 -1.47
CA SER A 2 13.12 2.54 -1.75
C SER A 2 13.56 1.75 -2.96
N ARG A 3 14.12 2.47 -3.94
CA ARG A 3 14.76 1.90 -5.13
C ARG A 3 16.16 1.44 -4.78
N TRP A 4 16.51 0.21 -5.19
CA TRP A 4 17.83 -0.39 -4.95
C TRP A 4 18.65 -0.58 -6.23
N HIS A 5 18.04 -0.40 -7.40
CA HIS A 5 18.74 -0.41 -8.68
C HIS A 5 19.73 0.76 -8.78
N LEU A 6 20.78 0.57 -9.58
CA LEU A 6 21.66 1.67 -9.96
C LEU A 6 20.88 2.76 -10.72
N PRO A 7 21.24 4.05 -10.60
CA PRO A 7 20.52 5.15 -11.26
C PRO A 7 20.40 5.03 -12.78
N ALA A 8 21.31 4.31 -13.44
CA ALA A 8 21.31 4.08 -14.89
C ALA A 8 20.50 2.85 -15.33
N CYS A 9 19.83 2.15 -14.40
CA CYS A 9 19.06 0.96 -14.68
C CYS A 9 17.62 1.31 -15.05
N ASP A 10 17.38 1.53 -16.34
CA ASP A 10 16.05 1.92 -16.83
C ASP A 10 15.15 0.72 -17.14
N SER A 11 15.73 -0.44 -17.42
CA SER A 11 15.00 -1.68 -17.74
C SER A 11 15.49 -2.83 -16.86
N PRO A 12 15.05 -2.89 -15.58
CA PRO A 12 15.50 -3.90 -14.64
C PRO A 12 15.04 -5.30 -15.07
N HIS A 13 15.94 -6.27 -14.93
CA HIS A 13 15.64 -7.69 -15.10
C HIS A 13 15.86 -8.40 -13.77
N VAL A 14 14.81 -8.48 -12.95
CA VAL A 14 14.90 -9.01 -11.58
C VAL A 14 14.69 -10.52 -11.57
N THR A 15 15.61 -11.24 -10.94
CA THR A 15 15.53 -12.68 -10.70
C THR A 15 15.63 -12.95 -9.21
N VAL A 16 14.98 -14.02 -8.75
CA VAL A 16 15.07 -14.48 -7.37
C VAL A 16 15.83 -15.79 -7.34
N ASP A 17 17.04 -15.78 -6.77
CA ASP A 17 17.78 -17.00 -6.44
C ASP A 17 17.87 -17.09 -4.92
N GLY A 18 17.00 -17.92 -4.31
CA GLY A 18 16.80 -17.97 -2.85
C GLY A 18 15.83 -16.91 -2.32
N SER A 19 16.23 -16.17 -1.28
CA SER A 19 15.36 -15.26 -0.52
C SER A 19 15.50 -13.78 -0.89
N LEU A 20 16.51 -13.41 -1.70
CA LEU A 20 16.77 -12.02 -2.09
C LEU A 20 16.69 -11.86 -3.61
N PRO A 21 15.97 -10.84 -4.11
CA PRO A 21 15.97 -10.53 -5.52
C PRO A 21 17.28 -9.83 -5.93
N GLN A 22 17.75 -10.13 -7.13
CA GLN A 22 18.91 -9.50 -7.76
C GLN A 22 18.53 -8.99 -9.16
N CYS A 23 19.11 -7.88 -9.58
CA CYS A 23 18.92 -7.37 -10.93
C CYS A 23 20.04 -7.86 -11.85
N GLN A 24 19.70 -8.65 -12.87
CA GLN A 24 20.67 -9.13 -13.86
C GLN A 24 21.14 -8.02 -14.82
N ALA A 25 20.39 -6.93 -14.95
CA ALA A 25 20.74 -5.82 -15.83
C ALA A 25 21.80 -4.88 -15.23
N CYS A 26 21.72 -4.60 -13.92
CA CYS A 26 22.63 -3.67 -13.24
C CYS A 26 23.49 -4.32 -12.15
N GLY A 27 23.26 -5.60 -11.84
CA GLY A 27 23.98 -6.34 -10.80
C GLY A 27 23.67 -5.93 -9.37
N ALA A 28 22.72 -5.02 -9.15
CA ALA A 28 22.38 -4.54 -7.81
C ALA A 28 21.60 -5.59 -7.02
N GLU A 29 21.57 -5.40 -5.69
CA GLU A 29 20.77 -6.15 -4.73
C GLU A 29 20.21 -5.19 -3.67
N PRO A 30 19.03 -5.47 -3.09
CA PRO A 30 18.46 -4.62 -2.05
C PRO A 30 19.19 -4.78 -0.72
N ASP A 31 19.69 -3.67 -0.16
CA ASP A 31 20.23 -3.61 1.20
C ASP A 31 19.09 -3.52 2.23
N LEU A 32 18.48 -4.67 2.53
CA LEU A 32 17.37 -4.76 3.49
C LEU A 32 17.81 -4.39 4.91
N GLY A 33 19.04 -4.71 5.30
CA GLY A 33 19.56 -4.43 6.64
C GLY A 33 19.57 -2.93 6.92
N SER A 34 20.06 -2.13 5.98
CA SER A 34 20.02 -0.68 6.07
C SER A 34 18.60 -0.12 5.99
N LEU A 35 17.70 -0.71 5.19
CA LEU A 35 16.31 -0.24 5.07
C LEU A 35 15.48 -0.48 6.34
N ILE A 36 15.72 -1.59 7.03
CA ILE A 36 15.06 -1.93 8.30
C ILE A 36 15.67 -1.11 9.46
N SER A 37 16.98 -0.90 9.45
CA SER A 37 17.68 -0.15 10.50
C SER A 37 17.47 1.36 10.41
N LYS A 38 17.11 1.88 9.24
CA LYS A 38 16.78 3.30 9.08
C LYS A 38 15.59 3.61 10.00
N PRO A 39 15.70 4.64 10.86
CA PRO A 39 14.55 5.14 11.60
C PRO A 39 13.55 5.66 10.58
N GLN A 40 12.60 4.81 10.22
CA GLN A 40 11.47 5.25 9.45
C GLN A 40 10.72 6.18 10.39
N THR A 41 10.42 7.39 9.92
CA THR A 41 9.33 8.15 10.49
C THR A 41 8.14 7.21 10.42
N VAL A 42 7.86 6.53 11.52
CA VAL A 42 6.55 6.00 11.79
C VAL A 42 5.69 7.23 11.53
N ASN A 43 4.97 7.26 10.42
CA ASN A 43 3.77 8.07 10.37
C ASN A 43 3.00 7.51 11.54
N THR A 44 3.19 8.15 12.69
CA THR A 44 2.31 8.02 13.82
C THR A 44 1.02 8.40 13.15
N PHE A 45 0.23 7.37 12.81
CA PHE A 45 -1.16 7.57 12.48
C PHE A 45 -1.61 8.58 13.51
N SER A 46 -2.09 9.73 13.03
CA SER A 46 -2.62 10.76 13.91
C SER A 46 -3.47 10.04 14.93
N LYS A 47 -3.25 10.32 16.24
CA LYS A 47 -3.94 9.63 17.33
C LYS A 47 -5.37 9.36 16.87
N PRO A 48 -5.89 8.11 17.00
CA PRO A 48 -7.22 7.78 16.52
C PRO A 48 -8.14 8.93 16.91
N PRO A 49 -8.86 9.55 15.95
CA PRO A 49 -9.73 10.66 16.28
C PRO A 49 -10.63 10.18 17.44
N PRO A 50 -10.81 11.01 18.48
CA PRO A 50 -11.61 10.62 19.62
C PRO A 50 -12.99 10.17 19.14
N ASP A 51 -13.52 9.10 19.73
CA ASP A 51 -14.83 8.56 19.35
C ASP A 51 -15.87 9.67 19.36
N GLU A 52 -16.42 9.98 18.18
CA GLU A 52 -17.53 10.91 18.10
C GLU A 52 -18.80 10.20 18.61
N PRO A 53 -19.70 10.91 19.31
CA PRO A 53 -20.99 10.36 19.68
C PRO A 53 -21.71 9.80 18.45
N ALA A 54 -22.43 8.69 18.60
CA ALA A 54 -23.09 7.97 17.48
C ALA A 54 -23.94 8.85 16.54
N HIS A 55 -24.44 9.99 17.03
CA HIS A 55 -25.26 10.95 16.28
C HIS A 55 -24.45 12.00 15.48
N ARG A 56 -23.12 11.96 15.51
CA ARG A 56 -22.23 12.95 14.83
C ARG A 56 -21.27 12.36 13.82
N LEU A 57 -21.18 11.02 13.76
CA LEU A 57 -20.15 10.32 13.00
C LEU A 57 -20.13 10.65 11.49
N ASN A 58 -21.18 11.29 10.94
CA ASN A 58 -21.25 11.79 9.55
C ASN A 58 -20.66 10.80 8.52
N LEU A 59 -20.75 9.50 8.75
CA LEU A 59 -20.02 8.50 7.96
C LEU A 59 -20.66 8.42 6.58
N HIS A 60 -19.93 8.88 5.57
CA HIS A 60 -20.31 8.78 4.17
C HIS A 60 -19.37 7.78 3.51
N TRP A 61 -19.84 6.55 3.31
CA TRP A 61 -19.07 5.53 2.61
C TRP A 61 -19.98 4.49 1.93
N PRO A 62 -19.93 4.28 0.60
CA PRO A 62 -19.08 4.88 -0.45
C PRO A 62 -19.72 6.06 -1.23
N PRO A 63 -18.98 6.79 -2.10
CA PRO A 63 -19.44 7.99 -2.83
C PRO A 63 -20.68 7.81 -3.71
N GLY A 64 -20.95 6.57 -4.16
CA GLY A 64 -22.10 6.23 -4.99
C GLY A 64 -23.40 6.01 -4.23
N VAL A 65 -23.39 6.09 -2.89
CA VAL A 65 -24.59 5.89 -2.06
C VAL A 65 -25.16 7.24 -1.65
N PRO A 66 -26.35 7.64 -2.13
CA PRO A 66 -27.00 8.86 -1.67
C PRO A 66 -27.52 8.67 -0.25
N TYR A 67 -26.84 9.28 0.73
CA TYR A 67 -27.29 9.35 2.10
C TYR A 67 -28.28 10.50 2.27
N VAL A 68 -29.53 10.19 2.61
CA VAL A 68 -30.53 11.20 2.94
C VAL A 68 -30.27 11.67 4.37
N ILE A 69 -29.53 12.76 4.52
CA ILE A 69 -29.40 13.44 5.81
C ILE A 69 -30.74 14.13 6.09
N GLN A 70 -31.56 13.55 6.95
CA GLN A 70 -32.67 14.29 7.56
C GLN A 70 -32.11 15.25 8.62
N SER A 71 -31.47 16.35 8.21
CA SER A 71 -31.06 17.41 9.13
C SER A 71 -31.81 18.70 8.80
N ASN A 72 -32.61 19.14 9.76
CA ASN A 72 -33.38 20.37 9.72
C ASN A 72 -32.49 21.61 9.96
N ARG A 73 -31.24 21.65 9.47
CA ARG A 73 -30.29 22.75 9.67
C ARG A 73 -29.50 23.03 8.40
N GLY A 74 -29.53 24.30 7.99
CA GLY A 74 -29.10 24.81 6.69
C GLY A 74 -27.62 24.59 6.34
N PRO A 75 -27.26 24.89 5.08
CA PRO A 75 -25.98 24.48 4.50
C PRO A 75 -24.83 25.30 5.08
N HIS A 76 -23.93 24.64 5.80
CA HIS A 76 -22.57 25.14 5.98
C HIS A 76 -21.73 24.67 4.80
N ALA A 77 -21.49 25.58 3.85
CA ALA A 77 -20.52 25.38 2.80
C ALA A 77 -19.12 25.25 3.41
N MET A 78 -18.53 24.05 3.35
CA MET A 78 -17.11 23.86 3.63
C MET A 78 -16.32 24.42 2.45
N ASN A 79 -15.76 25.62 2.62
CA ASN A 79 -14.75 26.20 1.74
C ASN A 79 -13.43 25.44 1.95
N THR A 80 -13.24 24.33 1.25
CA THR A 80 -11.95 23.64 1.19
C THR A 80 -11.15 24.18 0.00
N SER A 81 -10.69 25.42 0.11
CA SER A 81 -9.68 25.98 -0.78
C SER A 81 -8.30 25.41 -0.41
N GLN A 82 -8.10 24.12 -0.60
CA GLN A 82 -6.75 23.56 -0.62
C GLN A 82 -6.17 23.79 -2.02
N SER A 83 -5.16 24.66 -2.11
CA SER A 83 -4.34 24.83 -3.31
C SER A 83 -3.93 23.45 -3.85
N PRO A 84 -3.95 23.22 -5.17
CA PRO A 84 -3.56 21.92 -5.70
C PRO A 84 -2.10 21.66 -5.30
N ILE A 85 -1.87 20.65 -4.47
CA ILE A 85 -0.52 20.12 -4.26
C ILE A 85 -0.10 19.51 -5.59
N ASP A 86 0.91 20.07 -6.23
CA ASP A 86 1.47 19.53 -7.46
C ASP A 86 1.92 18.09 -7.22
N PHE A 87 1.34 17.15 -7.97
CA PHE A 87 1.66 15.74 -7.85
C PHE A 87 3.05 15.47 -8.43
N GLN A 88 3.97 14.98 -7.61
CA GLN A 88 5.24 14.46 -8.11
C GLN A 88 5.10 12.95 -8.39
N PRO A 89 5.25 12.51 -9.65
CA PRO A 89 5.23 11.10 -9.98
C PRO A 89 6.40 10.39 -9.31
N SER A 90 6.10 9.23 -8.75
CA SER A 90 7.12 8.26 -8.34
C SER A 90 7.05 7.06 -9.27
N PRO A 91 8.09 6.22 -9.31
CA PRO A 91 8.08 5.09 -10.23
C PRO A 91 6.94 4.10 -10.01
N VAL A 92 6.43 4.01 -8.77
CA VAL A 92 5.29 3.17 -8.39
C VAL A 92 3.97 3.93 -8.53
N TYR A 93 3.97 5.23 -8.24
CA TYR A 93 2.81 6.10 -8.41
C TYR A 93 3.07 7.09 -9.55
N GLN A 94 2.82 6.63 -10.77
CA GLN A 94 3.11 7.42 -11.99
C GLN A 94 2.16 8.60 -12.17
N ARG A 95 0.93 8.51 -11.64
CA ARG A 95 -0.07 9.56 -11.71
C ARG A 95 -0.98 9.57 -10.48
N ARG A 96 -1.60 10.73 -10.26
CA ARG A 96 -2.75 10.84 -9.38
C ARG A 96 -3.90 10.01 -9.96
N LEU A 97 -4.61 9.31 -9.07
CA LEU A 97 -5.85 8.63 -9.44
C LEU A 97 -6.93 9.67 -9.74
N GLN A 98 -7.79 9.35 -10.70
CA GLN A 98 -9.03 10.08 -10.91
C GLN A 98 -10.01 9.82 -9.75
N LEU A 99 -11.11 10.57 -9.69
CA LEU A 99 -12.05 10.53 -8.56
C LEU A 99 -12.75 9.17 -8.42
N ASP A 100 -12.92 8.47 -9.53
CA ASP A 100 -13.52 7.15 -9.68
C ASP A 100 -12.48 6.02 -9.57
N GLU A 101 -11.19 6.33 -9.60
CA GLU A 101 -10.15 5.30 -9.61
C GLU A 101 -9.63 4.92 -8.21
N PHE A 102 -9.36 3.63 -8.03
CA PHE A 102 -8.67 3.11 -6.85
C PHE A 102 -7.57 2.13 -7.25
N ARG A 103 -6.68 1.83 -6.30
CA ARG A 103 -5.61 0.84 -6.49
C ARG A 103 -5.91 -0.44 -5.74
N VAL A 104 -5.73 -1.57 -6.42
CA VAL A 104 -5.81 -2.90 -5.85
C VAL A 104 -4.43 -3.54 -5.88
N ILE A 105 -4.09 -4.24 -4.80
CA ILE A 105 -2.87 -5.05 -4.74
C ILE A 105 -3.15 -6.35 -5.49
N ARG A 106 -2.36 -6.66 -6.52
CA ARG A 106 -2.36 -7.99 -7.14
C ARG A 106 -1.27 -8.85 -6.50
N LEU A 107 -1.67 -10.02 -6.01
CA LEU A 107 -0.78 -11.05 -5.47
C LEU A 107 -0.66 -12.18 -6.48
N ASP A 108 0.52 -12.29 -7.11
CA ASP A 108 0.78 -13.40 -8.02
C ASP A 108 1.12 -14.67 -7.24
N GLY A 109 0.58 -15.79 -7.73
CA GLY A 109 0.83 -17.10 -7.15
C GLY A 109 2.28 -17.52 -7.32
N VAL A 110 2.84 -18.21 -6.32
CA VAL A 110 4.23 -18.69 -6.36
C VAL A 110 4.34 -20.19 -6.19
N PRO A 111 5.40 -20.80 -6.74
CA PRO A 111 5.69 -22.21 -6.53
C PRO A 111 6.27 -22.47 -5.12
N ASP A 112 6.97 -21.49 -4.54
CA ASP A 112 7.65 -21.63 -3.25
C ASP A 112 7.24 -20.51 -2.28
N ALA A 113 6.75 -20.91 -1.11
CA ALA A 113 6.34 -20.01 -0.04
C ALA A 113 7.50 -19.15 0.52
N ASN A 114 8.76 -19.56 0.32
CA ASN A 114 9.94 -18.80 0.74
C ASN A 114 10.30 -17.67 -0.24
N GLN A 115 9.69 -17.61 -1.43
CA GLN A 115 9.97 -16.53 -2.37
C GLN A 115 9.61 -15.16 -1.78
N PRO A 116 10.33 -14.09 -2.13
CA PRO A 116 9.97 -12.73 -1.74
C PRO A 116 8.51 -12.40 -2.02
N LEU A 117 7.89 -11.62 -1.13
CA LEU A 117 6.54 -11.11 -1.35
C LEU A 117 6.64 -9.95 -2.35
N HIS A 118 6.38 -10.25 -3.61
CA HIS A 118 6.27 -9.28 -4.69
C HIS A 118 4.81 -9.06 -5.06
N VAL A 119 4.43 -7.80 -5.26
CA VAL A 119 3.06 -7.39 -5.55
C VAL A 119 3.04 -6.33 -6.64
N GLU A 120 1.94 -6.28 -7.39
CA GLU A 120 1.65 -5.19 -8.31
C GLU A 120 0.51 -4.31 -7.80
N LEU A 121 0.48 -3.05 -8.24
CA LEU A 121 -0.61 -2.12 -7.94
C LEU A 121 -1.36 -1.83 -9.23
N GLU A 122 -2.56 -2.38 -9.34
CA GLU A 122 -3.43 -2.18 -10.49
C GLU A 122 -4.41 -1.03 -10.21
N ILE A 123 -4.76 -0.28 -11.25
CA ILE A 123 -5.73 0.81 -11.17
C ILE A 123 -7.04 0.35 -11.80
N HIS A 124 -8.12 0.47 -11.04
CA HIS A 124 -9.49 0.12 -11.44
C HIS A 124 -10.40 1.36 -11.30
N GLN A 125 -11.43 1.48 -12.15
CA GLN A 125 -12.30 2.68 -12.25
C GLN A 125 -13.67 2.50 -11.61
N ASP A 126 -14.16 1.27 -11.46
CA ASP A 126 -15.41 0.98 -10.76
C ASP A 126 -15.18 -0.22 -9.85
N ARG A 127 -16.05 -0.44 -8.87
CA ARG A 127 -16.01 -1.68 -8.08
C ARG A 127 -16.68 -2.84 -8.81
N SER A 128 -17.40 -2.55 -9.89
CA SER A 128 -18.15 -3.55 -10.66
C SER A 128 -17.30 -4.30 -11.69
N ASP A 129 -16.12 -3.76 -12.06
CA ASP A 129 -15.23 -4.33 -13.08
C ASP A 129 -14.09 -5.18 -12.49
N CYS A 130 -13.94 -5.21 -11.15
CA CYS A 130 -12.89 -5.92 -10.45
C CYS A 130 -13.45 -6.71 -9.25
N GLU A 131 -13.30 -8.04 -9.27
CA GLU A 131 -13.47 -8.85 -8.07
C GLU A 131 -12.22 -8.70 -7.20
N TYR A 132 -12.39 -8.19 -5.99
CA TYR A 132 -11.30 -8.02 -5.02
C TYR A 132 -11.76 -8.42 -3.62
N ASP A 133 -10.81 -8.96 -2.85
CA ASP A 133 -11.01 -9.19 -1.42
C ASP A 133 -10.56 -7.96 -0.62
N ALA A 134 -11.35 -7.61 0.40
CA ALA A 134 -11.00 -6.58 1.36
C ALA A 134 -10.70 -7.24 2.70
N THR A 135 -9.49 -6.99 3.22
CA THR A 135 -9.07 -7.48 4.53
C THR A 135 -8.55 -6.33 5.40
N SER A 136 -8.76 -6.44 6.70
CA SER A 136 -8.28 -5.48 7.68
C SER A 136 -7.46 -6.21 8.74
N TYR A 137 -6.32 -5.65 9.11
CA TYR A 137 -5.45 -6.17 10.16
C TYR A 137 -5.08 -5.05 11.13
N THR A 138 -4.70 -5.42 12.35
CA THR A 138 -4.18 -4.47 13.33
C THR A 138 -2.71 -4.21 13.08
N TRP A 139 -2.30 -2.94 13.20
CA TRP A 139 -0.92 -2.50 12.95
C TRP A 139 0.11 -3.29 13.77
N ALA A 140 -0.18 -3.51 15.06
CA ALA A 140 0.67 -4.25 15.99
C ALA A 140 0.21 -5.71 16.13
N GLY A 141 1.19 -6.62 16.21
CA GLY A 141 0.99 -8.04 16.51
C GLY A 141 0.32 -8.30 17.85
N GLU A 142 -0.02 -9.56 18.10
CA GLU A 142 -0.49 -10.04 19.42
C GLU A 142 0.49 -9.65 20.54
N ASN A 143 1.78 -9.52 20.19
CA ASN A 143 2.86 -9.11 21.09
C ASN A 143 3.01 -7.59 21.24
N GLY A 144 2.14 -6.79 20.61
CA GLY A 144 2.23 -5.33 20.57
C GLY A 144 3.37 -4.77 19.70
N ASP A 145 4.08 -5.63 18.97
CA ASP A 145 5.16 -5.21 18.08
C ASP A 145 4.61 -4.60 16.79
N GLY A 146 4.85 -3.30 16.62
CA GLY A 146 4.53 -2.53 15.42
C GLY A 146 5.77 -2.11 14.64
N SER A 147 6.92 -2.76 14.85
CA SER A 147 8.16 -2.48 14.14
C SER A 147 8.02 -2.79 12.65
N LEU A 148 8.63 -1.92 11.83
CA LEU A 148 8.72 -2.10 10.40
C LEU A 148 9.95 -2.98 10.14
N SER A 149 9.72 -4.27 9.89
CA SER A 149 10.78 -5.28 9.83
C SER A 149 10.71 -6.19 8.61
N GLN A 150 9.59 -6.21 7.89
CA GLN A 150 9.37 -7.16 6.80
C GLN A 150 9.35 -6.46 5.43
N PRO A 151 10.11 -6.95 4.43
CA PRO A 151 10.13 -6.36 3.11
C PRO A 151 8.95 -6.82 2.24
N ILE A 152 8.36 -5.88 1.52
CA ILE A 152 7.45 -6.11 0.40
C ILE A 152 8.06 -5.45 -0.83
N PHE A 153 8.13 -6.20 -1.93
CA PHE A 153 8.62 -5.71 -3.22
C PHE A 153 7.43 -5.30 -4.07
N ILE A 154 7.46 -4.10 -4.66
CA ILE A 154 6.29 -3.54 -5.34
C ILE A 154 6.66 -3.10 -6.76
N GLY A 155 5.81 -3.49 -7.71
CA GLY A 155 5.83 -3.02 -9.08
C GLY A 155 7.02 -3.55 -9.92
N PRO A 156 7.21 -3.03 -11.13
CA PRO A 156 8.14 -3.60 -12.12
C PRO A 156 9.61 -3.44 -11.73
N TYR A 157 9.95 -2.43 -10.92
CA TYR A 157 11.30 -2.23 -10.41
C TYR A 157 11.56 -2.98 -9.10
N TRP A 158 10.57 -3.70 -8.54
CA TRP A 158 10.70 -4.36 -7.25
C TRP A 158 11.16 -3.39 -6.16
N ASP A 159 10.60 -2.18 -6.15
CA ASP A 159 10.93 -1.16 -5.15
C ASP A 159 10.52 -1.67 -3.76
N VAL A 160 11.34 -1.43 -2.73
CA VAL A 160 11.17 -2.03 -1.41
C VAL A 160 10.29 -1.15 -0.52
N LEU A 161 9.30 -1.76 0.13
CA LEU A 161 8.53 -1.18 1.22
C LEU A 161 8.70 -2.05 2.47
N ILE A 162 9.18 -1.46 3.57
CA ILE A 162 9.23 -2.17 4.85
C ILE A 162 7.89 -2.01 5.55
N GLN A 163 7.32 -3.13 5.98
CA GLN A 163 6.03 -3.22 6.66
C GLN A 163 6.16 -3.97 7.98
N THR A 164 5.09 -3.92 8.78
CA THR A 164 5.00 -4.68 10.00
C THR A 164 4.88 -6.18 9.71
N LYS A 165 5.27 -7.00 10.69
CA LYS A 165 5.17 -8.44 10.59
C LYS A 165 3.74 -8.91 10.27
N ASN A 166 2.72 -8.33 10.93
CA ASN A 166 1.33 -8.68 10.67
C ASN A 166 0.88 -8.42 9.24
N CYS A 167 1.24 -7.25 8.69
CA CYS A 167 0.90 -6.89 7.31
C CYS A 167 1.50 -7.92 6.35
N TRP A 168 2.77 -8.25 6.58
CA TRP A 168 3.49 -9.20 5.75
C TRP A 168 2.96 -10.63 5.86
N ASP A 169 2.70 -11.11 7.07
CA ASP A 169 2.13 -12.44 7.33
C ASP A 169 0.74 -12.56 6.68
N MET A 170 -0.10 -11.52 6.79
CA MET A 170 -1.41 -11.45 6.14
C MET A 170 -1.29 -11.56 4.63
N LEU A 171 -0.43 -10.75 3.99
CA LEU A 171 -0.27 -10.78 2.53
C LEU A 171 0.31 -12.12 2.06
N LYS A 172 1.22 -12.72 2.85
CA LYS A 172 1.74 -14.07 2.59
C LYS A 172 0.65 -15.13 2.68
N HIS A 173 -0.28 -15.00 3.62
CA HIS A 173 -1.40 -15.92 3.77
C HIS A 173 -2.40 -15.82 2.61
N PHE A 174 -2.68 -14.61 2.12
CA PHE A 174 -3.56 -14.40 0.97
C PHE A 174 -2.90 -14.73 -0.37
N ARG A 175 -1.57 -14.77 -0.42
CA ARG A 175 -0.87 -15.09 -1.67
C ARG A 175 -1.22 -16.50 -2.11
N PRO A 176 -1.79 -16.68 -3.31
CA PRO A 176 -2.08 -18.02 -3.82
C PRO A 176 -0.79 -18.85 -3.87
N TRP A 177 -0.84 -20.07 -3.36
CA TRP A 177 0.28 -21.01 -3.44
C TRP A 177 -0.17 -22.21 -4.28
N GLY A 178 0.60 -22.53 -5.32
CA GLY A 178 0.27 -23.58 -6.29
C GLY A 178 0.82 -24.97 -5.94
N GLY A 179 1.31 -25.16 -4.71
CA GLY A 179 1.90 -26.40 -4.20
C GLY A 179 1.00 -27.19 -3.25
#